data_AF-A0A4Q3BFH6-F1
#
_entry.id   AF-A0A4Q3BFH6-F1
#
_cell.length_a   1.000
_cell.length_b   1.000
_cell.length_c   1.000
_cell.angle_alpha   90.00
_cell.angle_beta   90.00
_cell.angle_gamma   90.00
#
_symmetry.space_group_name_H-M   'P 1'
#
loop_
_entity.id
_entity.type
_entity.pdbx_description
1 polymer ?
#
loop_
_entity_poly.entity_id
_entity_poly.type
_entity_poly.pdbx_seq_one_letter_code
_entity_poly.pdbx_strand_id
1 'polypeptide(L)'
;MAANIPDSPYPRVVIVGGGFAGINVANKLRKAKVQLVMLDRNNHHTFQPLLYQVATSGLEAGSIAYPLRKLLASKNYHFRMTEVEQVFPAENKIKTGLGDISYDYLVLATGSKTNYFGMKDSVIRERIPKLLEFASLTHKADARLGELSGGMKRRLSLA
;
A
#
# COMPACT_ATOMS: atom_id res chain seq x y z
N MET A 1 -1.69 -15.78 -17.65
CA MET A 1 -0.38 -15.31 -17.14
C MET A 1 -0.24 -15.86 -15.73
N ALA A 2 0.95 -16.31 -15.33
CA ALA A 2 1.19 -16.86 -13.99
C ALA A 2 1.83 -15.79 -13.10
N ALA A 3 1.48 -15.77 -11.81
CA ALA A 3 1.99 -14.79 -10.85
C ALA A 3 3.51 -14.88 -10.59
N ASN A 4 4.22 -15.76 -11.29
CA ASN A 4 5.67 -15.99 -11.23
C ASN A 4 6.18 -16.26 -9.81
N ILE A 5 5.43 -16.97 -8.98
CA ILE A 5 5.86 -17.36 -7.63
C ILE A 5 6.42 -18.78 -7.76
N PRO A 6 7.70 -19.02 -7.42
CA PRO A 6 8.27 -20.36 -7.54
C PRO A 6 7.59 -21.33 -6.58
N ASP A 7 7.57 -22.60 -6.94
CA ASP A 7 7.15 -23.64 -6.01
C ASP A 7 8.13 -23.72 -4.82
N SER A 8 7.60 -24.11 -3.66
CA SER A 8 8.35 -24.16 -2.42
C SER A 8 7.94 -25.39 -1.62
N PRO A 9 8.89 -26.06 -0.94
CA PRO A 9 8.55 -27.11 0.02
C PRO A 9 7.97 -26.56 1.34
N TYR A 10 7.92 -25.23 1.50
CA TYR A 10 7.41 -24.57 2.69
C TYR A 10 5.96 -24.09 2.51
N PRO A 11 5.15 -24.07 3.58
CA PRO A 11 3.81 -23.51 3.53
C PRO A 11 3.81 -22.07 3.00
N ARG A 12 2.90 -21.77 2.07
CA ARG A 12 2.74 -20.46 1.45
C ARG A 12 1.78 -19.60 2.25
N VAL A 13 2.31 -18.52 2.79
CA VAL A 13 1.53 -17.48 3.48
C VAL A 13 1.38 -16.29 2.52
N VAL A 14 0.15 -16.04 2.06
CA VAL A 14 -0.19 -14.89 1.22
C VAL A 14 -0.69 -13.75 2.08
N ILE A 15 -0.07 -12.59 1.96
CA ILE A 15 -0.43 -11.35 2.65
C ILE A 15 -0.96 -10.35 1.62
N VAL A 16 -2.21 -9.94 1.76
CA VAL A 16 -2.84 -8.94 0.88
C VAL A 16 -2.80 -7.58 1.58
N GLY A 17 -1.90 -6.71 1.14
CA GLY A 17 -1.68 -5.37 1.65
C GLY A 17 -0.33 -5.18 2.33
N GLY A 18 0.46 -4.24 1.82
CA GLY A 18 1.75 -3.75 2.34
C GLY A 18 1.59 -2.56 3.30
N GLY A 19 0.49 -2.51 4.05
CA GLY A 19 0.29 -1.55 5.13
C GLY A 19 0.99 -1.97 6.43
N PHE A 20 0.68 -1.29 7.54
CA PHE A 20 1.26 -1.62 8.85
C PHE A 20 1.04 -3.07 9.26
N ALA A 21 -0.20 -3.56 9.14
CA ALA A 21 -0.55 -4.92 9.53
C ALA A 21 0.22 -5.97 8.71
N GLY A 22 0.21 -5.84 7.38
CA GLY A 22 0.86 -6.80 6.49
C GLY A 22 2.38 -6.84 6.66
N ILE A 23 3.03 -5.67 6.82
CA ILE A 23 4.47 -5.59 7.08
C ILE A 23 4.82 -6.18 8.44
N ASN A 24 4.02 -5.91 9.47
CA ASN A 24 4.28 -6.45 10.80
C ASN A 24 4.17 -7.99 10.81
N VAL A 25 3.17 -8.55 10.14
CA VAL A 25 3.04 -10.00 9.95
C VAL A 25 4.24 -10.56 9.19
N ALA A 26 4.61 -9.96 8.06
CA ALA A 26 5.76 -10.39 7.27
C ALA A 26 7.07 -10.36 8.08
N ASN A 27 7.28 -9.32 8.89
CA ASN A 27 8.45 -9.21 9.77
C ASN A 27 8.49 -10.30 10.84
N LYS A 28 7.35 -10.61 11.48
CA LYS A 28 7.26 -11.69 12.47
C LYS A 28 7.51 -13.07 11.84
N LEU A 29 7.06 -13.27 10.61
CA LEU A 29 7.23 -14.54 9.88
C LEU A 29 8.57 -14.64 9.13
N ARG A 30 9.41 -13.60 9.12
CA ARG A 30 10.64 -13.54 8.32
C ARG A 30 11.64 -14.67 8.62
N LYS A 31 11.63 -15.22 9.83
CA LYS A 31 12.49 -16.34 10.27
C LYS A 31 11.77 -17.69 10.29
N ALA A 32 10.48 -17.72 9.99
CA ALA A 32 9.73 -18.96 9.95
C ALA A 32 10.04 -19.74 8.65
N LYS A 33 9.86 -21.07 8.70
CA LYS A 33 10.01 -21.95 7.53
C LYS A 33 8.77 -21.88 6.63
N VAL A 34 8.53 -20.72 6.04
CA VAL A 34 7.37 -20.42 5.19
C VAL A 34 7.81 -19.67 3.91
N GLN A 35 7.04 -19.80 2.84
CA GLN A 35 7.13 -18.93 1.67
C GLN A 35 6.18 -17.74 1.86
N LEU A 36 6.73 -16.54 2.03
CA LEU A 36 5.94 -15.33 2.16
C LEU A 36 5.68 -14.73 0.78
N VAL A 37 4.41 -14.50 0.46
CA VAL A 37 4.00 -13.80 -0.75
C VAL A 37 3.21 -12.56 -0.34
N MET A 38 3.72 -11.37 -0.65
CA MET A 38 3.01 -10.11 -0.39
C MET A 38 2.46 -9.55 -1.69
N LEU A 39 1.17 -9.22 -1.68
CA LEU A 39 0.46 -8.58 -2.77
C LEU A 39 0.04 -7.18 -2.34
N ASP A 40 0.37 -6.17 -3.14
CA ASP A 40 -0.17 -4.82 -2.95
C ASP A 40 -0.30 -4.12 -4.31
N ARG A 41 -1.28 -3.24 -4.44
CA ARG A 41 -1.46 -2.40 -5.65
C ARG A 41 -0.28 -1.43 -5.85
N ASN A 42 0.40 -1.06 -4.75
CA ASN A 42 1.54 -0.15 -4.71
C ASN A 42 2.85 -0.91 -4.45
N ASN A 43 3.94 -0.44 -5.02
CA ASN A 43 5.28 -0.98 -4.77
C ASN A 43 5.93 -0.52 -3.44
N HIS A 44 5.22 0.28 -2.65
CA HIS A 44 5.72 0.92 -1.44
C HIS A 44 4.68 0.89 -0.32
N HIS A 45 5.19 0.91 0.91
CA HIS A 45 4.45 1.19 2.12
C HIS A 45 4.33 2.70 2.30
N THR A 46 3.13 3.18 2.61
CA THR A 46 2.93 4.58 3.01
C THR A 46 2.76 4.66 4.52
N PHE A 47 3.55 5.49 5.19
CA PHE A 47 3.38 5.81 6.60
C PHE A 47 2.22 6.79 6.77
N GLN A 48 1.01 6.24 6.75
CA GLN A 48 -0.26 6.97 6.78
C GLN A 48 -0.39 8.02 7.89
N PRO A 49 0.18 7.86 9.10
CA PRO A 49 0.08 8.86 10.16
C PRO A 49 0.59 10.25 9.78
N LEU A 50 1.51 10.38 8.80
CA LEU A 50 2.04 11.68 8.36
C LEU A 50 1.42 12.19 7.05
N LEU A 51 0.32 11.57 6.57
CA LEU A 51 -0.37 12.02 5.36
C LEU A 51 -0.85 13.47 5.47
N TYR A 52 -1.21 13.94 6.66
CA TYR A 52 -1.63 15.33 6.85
C TYR A 52 -0.49 16.31 6.56
N GLN A 53 0.76 15.98 6.90
CA GLN A 53 1.91 16.83 6.59
C GLN A 53 2.21 16.85 5.09
N VAL A 54 1.99 15.74 4.38
CA VAL A 54 2.09 15.72 2.91
C VAL A 54 0.97 16.54 2.28
N ALA A 55 -0.26 16.39 2.76
CA ALA A 55 -1.42 17.15 2.27
C ALA A 55 -1.27 18.66 2.47
N THR A 56 -0.60 19.09 3.54
CA THR A 56 -0.30 20.51 3.80
C THR A 56 1.04 20.97 3.21
N SER A 57 1.75 20.12 2.48
CA SER A 57 3.13 20.34 1.97
C SER A 57 4.19 20.62 3.03
N GLY A 58 3.95 20.22 4.28
CA GLY A 58 4.99 20.16 5.32
C GLY A 58 6.00 19.03 5.12
N LEU A 59 5.65 18.00 4.33
CA LEU A 59 6.54 16.89 3.97
C LEU A 59 6.41 16.49 2.50
N GLU A 60 7.49 15.94 1.94
CA GLU A 60 7.42 15.31 0.63
C GLU A 60 6.78 13.92 0.70
N ALA A 61 5.99 13.56 -0.32
CA ALA A 61 5.35 12.24 -0.39
C ALA A 61 6.38 11.09 -0.35
N GLY A 62 7.56 11.29 -0.96
CA GLY A 62 8.65 10.31 -0.94
C GLY A 62 9.22 10.04 0.45
N SER A 63 9.16 11.02 1.36
CA SER A 63 9.68 10.88 2.73
C SER A 63 8.86 9.93 3.60
N ILE A 64 7.63 9.61 3.18
CA ILE A 64 6.72 8.70 3.88
C ILE A 64 6.44 7.41 3.10
N ALA A 65 7.14 7.19 1.98
CA ALA A 65 6.95 6.06 1.07
C ALA A 65 8.19 5.13 1.06
N TYR A 66 8.02 3.89 1.52
CA TYR A 66 9.12 2.94 1.70
C TYR A 66 8.98 1.74 0.74
N PRO A 67 9.97 1.43 -0.12
CA PRO A 67 9.85 0.33 -1.08
C PRO A 67 9.66 -1.04 -0.40
N LEU A 68 8.52 -1.71 -0.66
CA LEU A 68 8.17 -2.98 -0.02
C LEU A 68 9.19 -4.09 -0.30
N ARG A 69 9.76 -4.09 -1.51
CA ARG A 69 10.81 -5.02 -1.92
C ARG A 69 12.08 -4.91 -1.08
N LYS A 70 12.42 -3.69 -0.64
CA LYS A 70 13.64 -3.46 0.17
C LYS A 70 13.41 -3.80 1.64
N LEU A 71 12.22 -3.50 2.17
CA LEU A 71 11.89 -3.71 3.59
C LEU A 71 11.95 -5.19 4.01
N LEU A 72 11.60 -6.10 3.11
CA LEU A 72 11.36 -7.52 3.42
C LEU A 72 12.23 -8.46 2.56
N ALA A 73 13.29 -7.95 1.95
CA ALA A 73 14.16 -8.72 1.06
C ALA A 73 14.70 -9.98 1.76
N SER A 74 14.31 -11.15 1.24
CA SER A 74 14.82 -12.46 1.65
C SER A 74 14.59 -13.48 0.54
N LYS A 75 15.27 -14.64 0.60
CA LYS A 75 15.14 -15.69 -0.43
C LYS A 75 13.71 -16.26 -0.53
N ASN A 76 12.98 -16.32 0.59
CA ASN A 76 11.63 -16.90 0.67
C ASN A 76 10.52 -15.85 0.69
N TYR A 77 10.85 -14.59 0.36
CA TYR A 77 9.89 -13.50 0.29
C TYR A 77 9.70 -13.06 -1.15
N HIS A 78 8.45 -13.05 -1.61
CA HIS A 78 8.07 -12.64 -2.96
C HIS A 78 7.03 -11.53 -2.90
N PHE A 79 7.36 -10.37 -3.46
CA PHE A 79 6.42 -9.28 -3.61
C PHE A 79 5.85 -9.25 -5.04
N ARG A 80 4.53 -9.15 -5.19
CA ARG A 80 3.88 -8.91 -6.49
C ARG A 80 3.02 -7.66 -6.40
N MET A 81 3.26 -6.74 -7.34
CA MET A 81 2.48 -5.53 -7.46
C MET A 81 1.21 -5.85 -8.24
N THR A 82 0.11 -6.12 -7.55
CA THR A 82 -1.17 -6.50 -8.13
C THR A 82 -2.30 -6.28 -7.12
N GLU A 83 -3.52 -6.16 -7.61
CA GLU A 83 -4.72 -6.10 -6.79
C GLU A 83 -5.36 -7.50 -6.72
N VAL A 84 -5.84 -7.86 -5.53
CA VAL A 84 -6.63 -9.08 -5.35
C VAL A 84 -8.08 -8.73 -5.69
N GLU A 85 -8.62 -9.42 -6.69
CA GLU A 85 -9.97 -9.19 -7.21
C GLU A 85 -11.00 -10.00 -6.42
N GLN A 86 -10.65 -11.23 -6.06
CA GLN A 86 -11.57 -12.16 -5.40
C GLN A 86 -10.80 -13.19 -4.57
N VAL A 87 -11.43 -13.63 -3.48
CA VAL A 87 -10.97 -14.74 -2.64
C VAL A 87 -11.90 -15.93 -2.83
N PHE A 88 -11.34 -17.12 -3.02
CA PHE A 88 -12.04 -18.41 -3.11
C PHE A 88 -11.62 -19.30 -1.93
N PRO A 89 -12.27 -19.19 -0.76
CA PRO A 89 -11.86 -19.91 0.45
C PRO A 89 -11.95 -21.43 0.32
N ALA A 90 -12.94 -21.94 -0.42
CA ALA A 90 -13.13 -23.38 -0.62
C ALA A 90 -11.98 -24.04 -1.39
N GLU A 91 -11.25 -23.26 -2.20
CA GLU A 91 -10.14 -23.73 -3.03
C GLU A 91 -8.78 -23.28 -2.47
N ASN A 92 -8.75 -22.55 -1.35
CA ASN A 92 -7.58 -21.87 -0.81
C ASN A 92 -6.83 -21.06 -1.89
N LYS A 93 -7.58 -20.24 -2.64
CA LYS A 93 -7.09 -19.53 -3.82
C LYS A 93 -7.56 -18.09 -3.84
N ILE A 94 -6.76 -17.21 -4.43
CA ILE A 94 -7.15 -15.83 -4.74
C ILE A 94 -6.98 -15.56 -6.24
N LYS A 95 -7.83 -14.69 -6.78
CA LYS A 95 -7.73 -14.20 -8.15
C LYS A 95 -7.08 -12.83 -8.18
N THR A 96 -6.16 -12.65 -9.12
CA THR A 96 -5.46 -11.39 -9.36
C THR A 96 -5.31 -11.14 -10.85
N GLY A 97 -4.98 -9.92 -11.24
CA GLY A 97 -4.64 -9.60 -12.64
C GLY A 97 -3.39 -10.34 -13.16
N LEU A 98 -2.61 -10.98 -12.28
CA LEU A 98 -1.44 -11.80 -12.65
C LEU A 98 -1.76 -13.30 -12.72
N GLY A 99 -3.03 -13.68 -12.59
CA GLY A 99 -3.50 -15.06 -12.48
C GLY A 99 -3.85 -15.46 -11.06
N ASP A 100 -4.31 -16.70 -10.92
CA ASP A 100 -4.71 -17.26 -9.64
C ASP A 100 -3.49 -17.64 -8.79
N ILE A 101 -3.59 -17.46 -7.48
CA ILE A 101 -2.55 -17.80 -6.51
C ILE A 101 -3.17 -18.65 -5.40
N SER A 102 -2.69 -19.88 -5.25
CA SER A 102 -3.05 -20.73 -4.11
C SER A 102 -2.26 -20.35 -2.86
N TYR A 103 -2.82 -20.62 -1.68
CA TYR A 103 -2.22 -20.35 -0.38
C TYR A 103 -2.47 -21.50 0.59
N ASP A 104 -1.61 -21.64 1.61
CA ASP A 104 -1.91 -22.44 2.80
C ASP A 104 -2.54 -21.55 3.88
N TYR A 105 -2.09 -20.30 3.97
CA TYR A 105 -2.62 -19.28 4.87
C TYR A 105 -2.82 -17.95 4.13
N LEU A 106 -3.96 -17.31 4.36
CA LEU A 106 -4.28 -16.01 3.80
C LEU A 106 -4.41 -14.96 4.92
N VAL A 107 -3.70 -13.85 4.76
CA VAL A 107 -3.76 -12.69 5.65
C VAL A 107 -4.31 -11.51 4.88
N LEU A 108 -5.50 -11.03 5.27
CA LEU A 108 -6.12 -9.84 4.69
C LEU A 108 -5.72 -8.61 5.50
N ALA A 109 -4.87 -7.77 4.93
CA ALA A 109 -4.31 -6.55 5.53
C ALA A 109 -4.54 -5.33 4.62
N THR A 110 -5.70 -5.26 3.97
CA THR A 110 -6.05 -4.27 2.92
C THR A 110 -6.28 -2.85 3.43
N GLY A 111 -6.24 -2.64 4.75
CA GLY A 111 -6.55 -1.37 5.39
C GLY A 111 -8.04 -1.03 5.32
N SER A 112 -8.34 0.26 5.36
CA SER A 112 -9.70 0.81 5.34
C SER A 112 -9.87 1.84 4.23
N LYS A 113 -11.12 2.20 3.94
CA LYS A 113 -11.48 3.33 3.09
C LYS A 113 -12.30 4.33 3.91
N THR A 114 -12.23 5.60 3.55
CA THR A 114 -13.10 6.63 4.13
C THR A 114 -14.55 6.28 3.86
N ASN A 115 -15.37 6.29 4.90
CA ASN A 115 -16.82 6.20 4.79
C ASN A 115 -17.40 7.61 4.80
N TYR A 116 -18.05 8.02 3.70
CA TYR A 116 -18.70 9.32 3.59
C TYR A 116 -20.17 9.30 4.06
N PHE A 117 -20.64 8.18 4.64
CA PHE A 117 -21.96 8.03 5.27
C PHE A 117 -23.14 8.46 4.36
N GLY A 118 -23.05 8.14 3.06
CA GLY A 118 -24.09 8.46 2.08
C GLY A 118 -24.06 9.89 1.54
N MET A 119 -23.07 10.72 1.91
CA MET A 119 -22.88 12.01 1.26
C MET A 119 -22.51 11.82 -0.21
N LYS A 120 -23.27 12.47 -1.09
CA LYS A 120 -22.98 12.50 -2.53
C LYS A 120 -21.70 13.28 -2.80
N ASP A 121 -20.94 12.86 -3.80
CA ASP A 121 -19.74 13.56 -4.26
C ASP A 121 -20.00 15.04 -4.59
N SER A 122 -21.18 15.39 -5.11
CA SER A 122 -21.54 16.78 -5.38
C SER A 122 -21.52 17.64 -4.11
N VAL A 123 -22.10 17.12 -3.01
CA VAL A 123 -22.14 17.80 -1.71
C VAL A 123 -20.74 17.95 -1.12
N ILE A 124 -19.88 16.93 -1.29
CA ILE A 124 -18.49 17.00 -0.84
C ILE A 124 -17.73 18.06 -1.65
N ARG A 125 -17.86 18.04 -2.98
CA ARG A 125 -17.17 18.97 -3.89
C ARG A 125 -17.53 20.43 -3.62
N GLU A 126 -18.81 20.73 -3.36
CA GLU A 126 -19.27 22.09 -2.99
C GLU A 126 -18.64 22.60 -1.68
N ARG A 127 -18.22 21.70 -0.78
CA ARG A 127 -17.60 22.06 0.51
C ARG A 127 -16.08 22.22 0.42
N ILE A 128 -15.43 21.65 -0.58
CA ILE A 128 -13.96 21.69 -0.72
C ILE A 128 -13.41 23.13 -0.68
N PRO A 129 -13.95 24.12 -1.43
CA PRO A 129 -13.40 25.49 -1.40
C PRO A 129 -13.39 26.11 0.00
N LYS A 130 -14.50 25.97 0.75
CA LYS A 130 -14.63 26.48 2.13
C LYS A 130 -13.67 25.80 3.10
N LEU A 131 -13.47 24.49 2.94
CA LEU A 131 -12.51 23.73 3.75
C LEU A 131 -11.06 24.14 3.46
N LEU A 132 -10.73 24.36 2.19
CA LEU A 132 -9.40 24.84 1.80
C LEU A 132 -9.15 26.26 2.31
N GLU A 133 -10.14 27.15 2.23
CA GLU A 133 -10.06 28.49 2.81
C GLU A 133 -9.85 28.43 4.33
N PHE A 134 -10.66 27.64 5.06
CA PHE A 134 -10.50 27.44 6.51
C PHE A 134 -9.11 26.91 6.88
N ALA A 135 -8.55 26.03 6.06
CA ALA A 135 -7.21 25.46 6.28
C ALA A 135 -6.07 26.35 5.77
N SER A 136 -6.34 27.52 5.18
CA SER A 136 -5.35 28.36 4.49
C SER A 136 -4.62 27.65 3.33
N LEU A 137 -5.31 26.73 2.65
CA LEU A 137 -4.79 25.88 1.58
C LEU A 137 -5.40 26.18 0.20
N THR A 138 -6.11 27.30 0.01
CA THR A 138 -6.77 27.65 -1.27
C THR A 138 -5.79 27.68 -2.44
N HIS A 139 -4.55 28.11 -2.22
CA HIS A 139 -3.46 28.14 -3.21
C HIS A 139 -2.98 26.74 -3.67
N LYS A 140 -3.49 25.68 -3.05
CA LYS A 140 -3.17 24.27 -3.35
C LYS A 140 -4.39 23.49 -3.87
N ALA A 141 -5.49 24.16 -4.21
CA ALA A 141 -6.73 23.51 -4.62
C ALA A 141 -6.55 22.52 -5.79
N ASP A 142 -5.70 22.88 -6.76
CA ASP A 142 -5.45 22.10 -7.97
C ASP A 142 -4.11 21.35 -7.94
N ALA A 143 -3.39 21.42 -6.82
CA ALA A 143 -2.06 20.86 -6.72
C ALA A 143 -2.12 19.33 -6.81
N ARG A 144 -1.34 18.76 -7.73
CA ARG A 144 -1.21 17.30 -7.82
C ARG A 144 -0.41 16.80 -6.63
N LEU A 145 -0.64 15.55 -6.21
CA LEU A 145 0.09 14.93 -5.09
C LEU A 145 1.63 15.00 -5.23
N GLY A 146 2.16 15.00 -6.45
CA GLY A 146 3.59 15.19 -6.72
C GLY A 146 4.08 16.65 -6.73
N GLU A 147 3.18 17.63 -6.84
CA GLU A 147 3.47 19.07 -6.81
C GLU A 147 3.37 19.63 -5.39
N LEU A 148 2.49 19.03 -4.57
CA LEU A 148 2.38 19.30 -3.13
C LEU A 148 3.66 18.97 -2.37
N SER A 149 4.58 18.20 -2.95
CA SER A 149 5.85 17.81 -2.33
C SER A 149 6.99 18.81 -2.58
N GLY A 150 6.76 19.99 -3.17
CA GLY A 150 7.80 21.04 -3.26
C GLY A 150 9.00 20.75 -4.15
N GLY A 151 8.99 19.66 -4.93
CA GLY A 151 9.95 19.43 -6.02
C GLY A 151 11.44 19.41 -5.63
N MET A 152 11.81 19.06 -4.39
CA MET A 152 13.20 19.06 -3.95
C MET A 152 13.96 17.85 -4.52
N LYS A 153 14.39 17.98 -5.77
CA LYS A 153 15.36 17.10 -6.42
C LYS A 153 16.64 17.05 -5.57
N ARG A 154 16.90 15.87 -5.00
CA ARG A 154 18.22 15.35 -4.57
C ARG A 154 18.91 16.11 -3.42
N ARG A 155 18.86 15.52 -2.22
CA ARG A 155 20.03 15.40 -1.33
C ARG A 155 19.75 14.39 -0.21
N LEU A 156 20.03 13.13 -0.49
CA LEU A 156 20.54 12.23 0.54
C LEU A 156 21.83 11.63 -0.01
N SER A 157 22.95 12.26 0.36
CA SER A 157 24.26 11.65 0.26
C SER A 157 24.26 10.47 1.22
N LEU A 158 24.57 9.28 0.70
CA LEU A 158 24.90 8.12 1.51
C LEU A 158 26.18 8.43 2.29
N ALA A 159 26.10 8.27 3.62
CA ALA A 159 27.18 7.75 4.45
C ALA A 159 26.61 6.54 5.19
#